data_AF-A0A9X1SIC3-F1
#
_entry.id   AF-A0A9X1SIC3-F1
#
_cell.length_a   1.000
_cell.length_b   1.000
_cell.length_c   1.000
_cell.angle_alpha   90.00
_cell.angle_beta   90.00
_cell.angle_gamma   90.00
#
_symmetry.space_group_name_H-M   'P 1'
#
loop_
_entity.id
_entity.type
_entity.pdbx_description
1 polymer ?
#
loop_
_entity_poly.entity_id
_entity_poly.type
_entity_poly.pdbx_seq_one_letter_code
_entity_poly.pdbx_strand_id
1 'polypeptide(L)'
;MWIFDTISTCTSSYYRTGDYGSIEVNTTYVPQRNIAVVMFKSIVSLAMLGGVGYWMFTWRILPQDIPSKLAIIVGVELMYVALAFFIVPRPNYDNMGYLGGWINNPWKYSDDYNRGLRDWNVILGPGRFISTTLLDCAAMLGWMTADPTEEERFAKEMGMDLTEDFPATSLSSATRIDLDLMAQEPPAASMTKCKVNRGDFD
;
A
#
# COMPACT_ATOMS: atom_id res chain seq x y z
N MET A 1 -1.04 -3.19 -10.30
CA MET A 1 -1.99 -2.95 -9.19
C MET A 1 -1.54 -3.83 -8.05
N TRP A 2 -0.80 -3.28 -7.09
CA TRP A 2 -0.29 -4.05 -5.95
C TRP A 2 -1.46 -4.32 -4.99
N ILE A 3 -1.74 -5.60 -4.74
CA ILE A 3 -2.86 -6.10 -3.93
C ILE A 3 -2.87 -5.52 -2.50
N PHE A 4 -1.73 -5.03 -2.01
CA PHE A 4 -1.57 -4.58 -0.62
C PHE A 4 -1.97 -3.12 -0.35
N ASP A 5 -2.17 -2.29 -1.38
CA ASP A 5 -2.65 -0.90 -1.21
C ASP A 5 -4.19 -0.80 -1.12
N THR A 6 -4.90 -1.93 -1.25
CA THR A 6 -6.37 -1.97 -1.28
C THR A 6 -7.04 -2.01 0.09
N ILE A 7 -6.28 -2.21 1.18
CA ILE A 7 -6.86 -2.52 2.51
C ILE A 7 -6.86 -1.32 3.48
N SER A 8 -6.04 -0.29 3.24
CA SER A 8 -5.89 0.80 4.23
C SER A 8 -6.09 2.16 3.57
N THR A 9 -7.35 2.51 3.29
CA THR A 9 -7.92 3.87 3.45
C THR A 9 -9.32 3.90 2.82
N CYS A 10 -10.34 3.66 3.62
CA CYS A 10 -11.68 4.21 3.39
C CYS A 10 -11.71 5.68 3.86
N THR A 11 -10.67 6.47 3.58
CA THR A 11 -10.70 7.90 3.89
C THR A 11 -11.46 8.62 2.79
N SER A 12 -12.72 8.89 3.11
CA SER A 12 -13.51 9.99 2.57
C SER A 12 -13.67 10.02 1.05
N SER A 13 -14.73 9.37 0.56
CA SER A 13 -15.28 9.52 -0.79
C SER A 13 -15.87 10.92 -1.07
N TYR A 14 -15.63 11.93 -0.24
CA TYR A 14 -16.51 13.10 -0.18
C TYR A 14 -16.12 14.30 -1.07
N TYR A 15 -14.99 14.27 -1.78
CA TYR A 15 -14.63 15.35 -2.72
C TYR A 15 -13.91 14.84 -3.98
N ARG A 16 -14.55 13.92 -4.71
CA ARG A 16 -14.10 13.53 -6.07
C ARG A 16 -14.80 14.38 -7.13
N THR A 17 -14.61 15.70 -7.08
CA THR A 17 -15.17 16.64 -8.07
C THR A 17 -14.19 17.00 -9.19
N GLY A 18 -12.99 16.41 -9.22
CA GLY A 18 -11.99 16.64 -10.26
C GLY A 18 -11.81 15.45 -11.21
N ASP A 19 -11.76 15.72 -12.51
CA ASP A 19 -11.37 14.77 -13.57
C ASP A 19 -9.88 14.36 -13.50
N TYR A 20 -9.12 14.92 -12.57
CA TYR A 20 -7.68 14.71 -12.39
C TYR A 20 -7.39 13.85 -11.15
N GLY A 21 -6.35 13.04 -11.23
CA GLY A 21 -5.79 12.31 -10.09
C GLY A 21 -5.10 13.23 -9.09
N SER A 22 -4.77 12.71 -7.92
CA SER A 22 -4.12 13.44 -6.83
C SER A 22 -2.74 12.86 -6.51
N ILE A 23 -1.92 13.65 -5.84
CA ILE A 23 -0.71 13.17 -5.18
C ILE A 23 -0.97 13.29 -3.69
N GLU A 24 -0.97 12.16 -3.00
CA GLU A 24 -1.11 12.09 -1.55
C GLU A 24 0.27 12.01 -0.92
N VAL A 25 0.45 12.71 0.20
CA VAL A 25 1.65 12.58 1.02
C VAL A 25 1.36 11.58 2.11
N ASN A 26 2.01 10.41 2.05
CA ASN A 26 1.84 9.40 3.08
C ASN A 26 2.65 9.77 4.33
N THR A 27 1.96 9.88 5.45
CA THR A 27 2.56 10.14 6.77
C THR A 27 2.28 9.02 7.76
N THR A 28 1.36 8.11 7.43
CA THR A 28 0.92 7.02 8.30
C THR A 28 1.63 5.73 7.96
N TYR A 29 2.06 5.00 8.99
CA TYR A 29 2.69 3.71 8.84
C TYR A 29 1.98 2.65 9.68
N VAL A 30 1.50 1.61 9.02
CA VAL A 30 0.82 0.46 9.65
C VAL A 30 1.76 -0.74 9.60
N PRO A 31 2.25 -1.24 10.75
CA PRO A 31 3.19 -2.36 10.78
C PRO A 31 2.50 -3.68 10.46
N GLN A 32 3.25 -4.60 9.85
CA GLN A 32 2.82 -5.99 9.75
C GLN A 32 3.18 -6.79 11.01
N ARG A 33 2.18 -7.44 11.61
CA ARG A 33 2.37 -8.27 12.82
C ARG A 33 3.03 -9.63 12.54
N ASN A 34 2.96 -10.14 11.30
CA ASN A 34 3.47 -11.46 10.98
C ASN A 34 4.97 -11.43 10.62
N ILE A 35 5.80 -11.92 11.54
CA ILE A 35 7.27 -12.01 11.42
C ILE A 35 7.69 -12.70 10.12
N ALA A 36 7.02 -13.78 9.72
CA ALA A 36 7.39 -14.52 8.50
C ALA A 36 7.20 -13.67 7.24
N VAL A 37 6.16 -12.84 7.20
CA VAL A 37 5.91 -11.92 6.08
C VAL A 37 6.95 -10.81 6.06
N VAL A 38 7.31 -10.25 7.23
CA VAL A 38 8.36 -9.23 7.35
C VAL A 38 9.71 -9.78 6.87
N MET A 39 10.07 -11.01 7.27
CA MET A 39 11.31 -11.66 6.84
C MET A 39 11.32 -11.97 5.34
N PHE A 40 10.20 -12.42 4.78
CA PHE A 40 10.10 -12.63 3.33
C PHE A 40 10.28 -11.31 2.57
N LYS A 41 9.55 -10.26 2.99
CA LYS A 41 9.70 -8.93 2.40
C LYS A 41 11.13 -8.41 2.51
N SER A 42 11.79 -8.60 3.65
CA SER A 42 13.16 -8.12 3.88
C SER A 42 14.13 -8.77 2.91
N ILE A 43 14.05 -10.08 2.69
CA ILE A 43 14.86 -10.79 1.68
C ILE A 43 14.60 -10.23 0.28
N VAL A 44 13.32 -10.05 -0.11
CA VAL A 44 12.96 -9.51 -1.42
C VAL A 44 13.47 -8.07 -1.60
N SER A 45 13.33 -7.22 -0.58
CA SER A 45 13.81 -5.84 -0.60
C SER A 45 15.34 -5.76 -0.71
N LEU A 46 16.06 -6.63 0.01
CA LEU A 46 17.51 -6.71 -0.04
C LEU A 46 18.00 -7.18 -1.40
N ALA A 47 17.32 -8.14 -2.02
CA ALA A 47 17.60 -8.58 -3.38
C ALA A 47 17.37 -7.46 -4.41
N MET A 48 16.29 -6.67 -4.25
CA MET A 48 16.01 -5.51 -5.13
C MET A 48 17.09 -4.43 -5.00
N LEU A 49 17.43 -4.03 -3.77
CA LEU A 49 18.51 -3.06 -3.52
C LEU A 49 19.85 -3.57 -4.02
N GLY A 50 20.21 -4.81 -3.70
CA GLY A 50 21.46 -5.42 -4.16
C GLY A 50 21.53 -5.51 -5.69
N GLY A 51 20.42 -5.82 -6.37
CA GLY A 51 20.35 -5.88 -7.84
C GLY A 51 20.52 -4.51 -8.50
N VAL A 52 19.80 -3.49 -8.03
CA VAL A 52 19.91 -2.12 -8.55
C VAL A 52 21.29 -1.53 -8.22
N GLY A 53 21.76 -1.68 -6.99
CA GLY A 53 23.07 -1.23 -6.56
C GLY A 53 24.20 -1.89 -7.34
N TYR A 54 24.11 -3.20 -7.61
CA TYR A 54 25.07 -3.89 -8.49
C TYR A 54 25.02 -3.34 -9.92
N TRP A 55 23.83 -3.13 -10.47
CA TRP A 55 23.67 -2.55 -11.81
C TRP A 55 24.29 -1.15 -11.89
N MET A 56 23.98 -0.27 -10.94
CA MET A 56 24.59 1.07 -10.83
C MET A 56 26.10 0.99 -10.60
N PHE A 57 26.58 -0.01 -9.87
CA PHE A 57 28.01 -0.23 -9.67
C PHE A 57 28.74 -0.56 -10.99
N THR A 58 28.07 -1.08 -12.01
CA THR A 58 28.70 -1.29 -13.33
C THR A 58 28.76 -0.03 -14.21
N TRP A 59 28.08 1.05 -13.83
CA TRP A 59 28.08 2.28 -14.62
C TRP A 59 29.45 2.97 -14.62
N ARG A 60 29.92 3.29 -15.83
CA ARG A 60 31.22 3.95 -16.08
C ARG A 60 31.22 5.45 -15.77
N ILE A 61 30.05 6.05 -15.58
CA ILE A 61 29.91 7.49 -15.30
C ILE A 61 30.21 7.85 -13.84
N LEU A 62 30.21 6.86 -12.94
CA LEU A 62 30.51 7.06 -11.53
C LEU A 62 32.02 7.16 -11.28
N PRO A 63 32.45 7.80 -10.18
CA PRO A 63 33.84 7.83 -9.75
C PRO A 63 34.48 6.43 -9.70
N GLN A 64 35.77 6.34 -10.02
CA GLN A 64 36.50 5.07 -10.02
C GLN A 64 36.87 4.60 -8.61
N ASP A 65 36.86 5.50 -7.63
CA ASP A 65 37.11 5.16 -6.24
C ASP A 65 35.89 4.47 -5.63
N ILE A 66 36.13 3.26 -5.14
CA ILE A 66 35.11 2.39 -4.54
C ILE A 66 34.30 3.08 -3.43
N PRO A 67 34.90 3.80 -2.45
CA PRO A 67 34.13 4.38 -1.36
C PRO A 67 33.17 5.49 -1.82
N SER A 68 33.60 6.44 -2.67
CA SER A 68 32.68 7.48 -3.15
C SER A 68 31.59 6.90 -4.04
N LYS A 69 31.93 5.89 -4.85
CA LYS A 69 30.96 5.18 -5.67
C LYS A 69 29.87 4.51 -4.85
N LEU A 70 30.25 3.78 -3.79
CA LEU A 70 29.29 3.16 -2.88
C LEU A 70 28.45 4.22 -2.14
N ALA A 71 29.06 5.30 -1.68
CA ALA A 71 28.34 6.38 -1.01
C ALA A 71 27.30 7.03 -1.92
N ILE A 72 27.61 7.24 -3.20
CA ILE A 72 26.66 7.76 -4.19
C ILE A 72 25.51 6.78 -4.43
N ILE A 73 25.81 5.49 -4.63
CA ILE A 73 24.77 4.47 -4.87
C ILE A 73 23.82 4.39 -3.68
N VAL A 74 24.35 4.23 -2.47
CA VAL A 74 23.55 4.17 -1.24
C VAL A 74 22.76 5.46 -1.03
N GLY A 75 23.36 6.63 -1.28
CA GLY A 75 22.68 7.91 -1.17
C GLY A 75 21.51 8.06 -2.14
N VAL A 76 21.68 7.65 -3.41
CA VAL A 76 20.62 7.68 -4.41
C VAL A 76 19.50 6.69 -4.07
N GLU A 77 19.83 5.47 -3.65
CA GLU A 77 18.85 4.46 -3.25
C GLU A 77 18.03 4.93 -2.03
N LEU A 78 18.69 5.46 -1.00
CA LEU A 78 18.00 5.99 0.18
C LEU A 78 17.09 7.17 -0.18
N MET A 79 17.54 8.08 -1.04
CA MET A 79 16.72 9.19 -1.51
C MET A 79 15.50 8.68 -2.30
N TYR A 80 15.68 7.69 -3.18
CA TYR A 80 14.58 7.07 -3.92
C TYR A 80 13.56 6.40 -2.98
N VAL A 81 14.03 5.62 -2.00
CA VAL A 81 13.16 4.95 -1.01
C VAL A 81 12.40 5.97 -0.17
N ALA A 82 13.05 7.06 0.25
CA ALA A 82 12.39 8.15 0.99
C ALA A 82 11.31 8.85 0.14
N LEU A 83 11.63 9.22 -1.10
CA LEU A 83 10.67 9.85 -2.01
C LEU A 83 9.49 8.93 -2.31
N ALA A 84 9.76 7.64 -2.54
CA ALA A 84 8.74 6.65 -2.78
C ALA A 84 7.82 6.48 -1.57
N PHE A 85 8.36 6.51 -0.34
CA PHE A 85 7.55 6.44 0.87
C PHE A 85 6.56 7.61 0.99
N PHE A 86 7.03 8.84 0.77
CA PHE A 86 6.19 10.03 0.95
C PHE A 86 5.22 10.26 -0.20
N ILE A 87 5.63 10.04 -1.45
CA ILE A 87 4.84 10.42 -2.62
C ILE A 87 3.97 9.24 -3.07
N VAL A 88 2.66 9.36 -2.85
CA VAL A 88 1.66 8.37 -3.28
C VAL A 88 0.82 8.94 -4.42
N PRO A 89 1.19 8.68 -5.69
CA PRO A 89 0.38 9.10 -6.82
C PRO A 89 -0.91 8.26 -6.90
N ARG A 90 -2.06 8.94 -6.87
CA ARG A 90 -3.40 8.37 -7.02
C ARG A 90 -3.99 8.79 -8.37
N PRO A 91 -3.67 8.07 -9.46
CA PRO A 91 -4.21 8.42 -10.75
C PRO A 91 -5.71 8.13 -10.82
N ASN A 92 -6.47 8.96 -11.53
CA ASN A 92 -7.89 8.68 -11.79
C ASN A 92 -8.05 7.73 -12.99
N TYR A 93 -8.30 6.45 -12.72
CA TYR A 93 -8.46 5.41 -13.75
C TYR A 93 -9.72 5.59 -14.61
N ASP A 94 -10.71 6.33 -14.12
CA ASP A 94 -11.95 6.61 -14.87
C ASP A 94 -11.69 7.59 -16.04
N ASN A 95 -10.56 8.31 -16.01
CA ASN A 95 -10.20 9.32 -17.00
C ASN A 95 -8.76 9.11 -17.54
N MET A 96 -8.48 7.91 -18.05
CA MET A 96 -7.22 7.55 -18.73
C MET A 96 -7.38 7.34 -20.25
N GLY A 97 -8.47 7.83 -20.86
CA GLY A 97 -8.73 7.60 -22.28
C GLY A 97 -9.15 6.14 -22.58
N TYR A 98 -9.03 5.72 -23.85
CA TYR A 98 -9.55 4.42 -24.30
C TYR A 98 -8.62 3.26 -23.88
N LEU A 99 -9.24 2.11 -23.62
CA LEU A 99 -8.56 0.88 -23.16
C LEU A 99 -7.75 1.08 -21.87
N GLY A 100 -8.17 1.99 -20.99
CA GLY A 100 -7.52 2.21 -19.68
C GLY A 100 -6.12 2.81 -19.77
N GLY A 101 -5.89 3.76 -20.68
CA GLY A 101 -4.58 4.44 -20.79
C GLY A 101 -3.69 4.00 -21.94
N TRP A 102 -4.18 3.16 -22.85
CA TRP A 102 -3.35 2.67 -23.97
C TRP A 102 -3.44 3.55 -25.21
N ILE A 103 -4.57 4.20 -25.45
CA ILE A 103 -4.77 5.09 -26.60
C ILE A 103 -4.95 6.52 -26.10
N ASN A 104 -4.03 7.43 -26.44
CA ASN A 104 -4.07 8.82 -25.99
C ASN A 104 -5.28 9.55 -26.61
N ASN A 105 -5.99 10.32 -25.79
CA ASN A 105 -6.87 11.35 -26.30
C ASN A 105 -6.13 12.72 -26.32
N PRO A 106 -5.65 13.18 -27.49
CA PRO A 106 -4.75 14.34 -27.58
C PRO A 106 -5.38 15.68 -27.15
N TRP A 107 -6.68 15.72 -26.87
CA TRP A 107 -7.42 16.94 -26.53
C TRP A 107 -7.72 17.10 -25.04
N LYS A 108 -7.39 16.10 -24.20
CA LYS A 108 -7.66 16.14 -22.75
C LYS A 108 -6.35 16.16 -21.96
N TYR A 109 -5.93 17.35 -21.51
CA TYR A 109 -4.75 17.52 -20.63
C TYR A 109 -4.83 16.66 -19.35
N SER A 110 -6.03 16.40 -18.84
CA SER A 110 -6.26 15.51 -17.69
C SER A 110 -5.83 14.06 -17.95
N ASP A 111 -5.90 13.58 -19.20
CA ASP A 111 -5.50 12.21 -19.58
C ASP A 111 -3.97 12.06 -19.44
N ASP A 112 -3.21 12.98 -20.02
CA ASP A 112 -1.74 12.98 -19.93
C ASP A 112 -1.26 13.07 -18.47
N TYR A 113 -1.92 13.89 -17.64
CA TYR A 113 -1.60 13.99 -16.22
C TYR A 113 -1.89 12.68 -15.46
N ASN A 114 -3.04 12.04 -15.69
CA ASN A 114 -3.39 10.76 -15.06
C ASN A 114 -2.45 9.62 -15.49
N ARG A 115 -1.99 9.62 -16.74
CA ARG A 115 -0.98 8.67 -17.24
C ARG A 115 0.37 8.91 -16.59
N GLY A 116 0.78 10.17 -16.47
CA GLY A 116 1.97 10.55 -15.72
C GLY A 116 1.91 9.99 -14.30
N LEU A 117 0.82 10.23 -13.56
CA LEU A 117 0.63 9.71 -12.21
C LEU A 117 0.67 8.17 -12.15
N ARG A 118 0.10 7.48 -13.14
CA ARG A 118 0.19 6.01 -13.24
C ARG A 118 1.64 5.55 -13.42
N ASP A 119 2.39 6.19 -14.30
CA ASP A 119 3.77 5.86 -14.58
C ASP A 119 4.65 6.13 -13.35
N TRP A 120 4.43 7.26 -12.65
CA TRP A 120 5.03 7.55 -11.34
C TRP A 120 4.70 6.48 -10.31
N ASN A 121 3.47 5.97 -10.27
CA ASN A 121 3.08 4.89 -9.36
C ASN A 121 3.85 3.60 -9.65
N VAL A 122 4.03 3.26 -10.93
CA VAL A 122 4.83 2.09 -11.34
C VAL A 122 6.30 2.28 -10.97
N ILE A 123 6.86 3.47 -11.21
CA ILE A 123 8.26 3.79 -10.92
C ILE A 123 8.54 3.80 -9.41
N LEU A 124 7.63 4.35 -8.58
CA LEU A 124 7.81 4.45 -7.13
C LEU A 124 7.39 3.17 -6.37
N GLY A 125 6.65 2.27 -7.01
CA GLY A 125 6.13 1.04 -6.41
C GLY A 125 7.20 0.19 -5.71
N PRO A 126 8.34 -0.15 -6.37
CA PRO A 126 9.42 -0.89 -5.73
C PRO A 126 10.02 -0.16 -4.52
N GLY A 127 10.23 1.16 -4.61
CA GLY A 127 10.70 1.97 -3.49
C GLY A 127 9.73 1.96 -2.30
N ARG A 128 8.41 1.99 -2.55
CA ARG A 128 7.38 1.87 -1.51
C ARG A 128 7.45 0.51 -0.83
N PHE A 129 7.59 -0.55 -1.60
CA PHE A 129 7.77 -1.90 -1.05
C PHE A 129 8.99 -1.98 -0.13
N ILE A 130 10.14 -1.42 -0.55
CA ILE A 130 11.37 -1.40 0.25
C ILE A 130 11.18 -0.54 1.51
N SER A 131 10.60 0.66 1.40
CA SER A 131 10.40 1.56 2.54
C SER A 131 9.51 0.96 3.63
N THR A 132 8.38 0.35 3.25
CA THR A 132 7.47 -0.31 4.19
C THR A 132 8.14 -1.49 4.88
N THR A 133 8.98 -2.22 4.16
CA THR A 133 9.76 -3.34 4.71
C THR A 133 10.82 -2.88 5.71
N LEU A 134 11.50 -1.76 5.43
CA LEU A 134 12.47 -1.18 6.37
C LEU A 134 11.80 -0.73 7.67
N LEU A 135 10.61 -0.13 7.57
CA LEU A 135 9.81 0.25 8.73
C LEU A 135 9.27 -0.98 9.48
N ASP A 136 8.87 -2.04 8.77
CA ASP A 136 8.44 -3.33 9.36
C ASP A 136 9.59 -3.92 10.19
N CYS A 137 10.80 -3.93 9.64
CA CYS A 137 12.00 -4.37 10.35
C CYS A 137 12.33 -3.47 11.56
N ALA A 138 12.24 -2.14 11.42
CA ALA A 138 12.53 -1.21 12.51
C ALA A 138 11.54 -1.34 13.67
N ALA A 139 10.25 -1.52 13.36
CA ALA A 139 9.22 -1.80 14.35
C ALA A 139 9.46 -3.14 15.06
N MET A 140 9.83 -4.19 14.31
CA MET A 140 10.15 -5.51 14.89
C MET A 140 11.38 -5.48 15.81
N LEU A 141 12.38 -4.66 15.50
CA LEU A 141 13.56 -4.44 16.36
C LEU A 141 13.26 -3.56 17.58
N GLY A 142 12.05 -3.00 17.70
CA GLY A 142 11.68 -2.10 18.79
C GLY A 142 12.29 -0.70 18.68
N TRP A 143 12.80 -0.32 17.49
CA TRP A 143 13.33 1.02 17.25
C TRP A 143 12.24 2.06 16.98
N MET A 144 11.07 1.60 16.54
CA MET A 144 9.93 2.46 16.26
C MET A 144 8.67 1.92 16.93
N THR A 145 7.92 2.80 17.59
CA THR A 145 6.57 2.50 18.03
C THR A 145 5.63 2.69 16.84
N ALA A 146 4.84 1.67 16.56
CA ALA A 146 3.85 1.75 15.50
C ALA A 146 2.74 2.74 15.83
N ASP A 147 2.21 3.41 14.81
CA ASP A 147 0.96 4.15 14.97
C ASP A 147 -0.17 3.17 15.29
N PRO A 148 -1.08 3.52 16.22
CA PRO A 148 -2.24 2.71 16.49
C PRO A 148 -3.10 2.62 15.23
N THR A 149 -3.55 1.42 14.94
CA THR A 149 -4.44 1.13 13.80
C THR A 149 -5.73 1.94 13.92
N GLU A 150 -6.44 2.19 12.81
CA GLU A 150 -7.72 2.92 12.86
C GLU A 150 -8.72 2.23 13.79
N GLU A 151 -8.73 0.90 13.84
CA GLU A 151 -9.55 0.11 14.76
C GLU A 151 -9.17 0.36 16.23
N GLU A 152 -7.88 0.39 16.56
CA GLU A 152 -7.40 0.72 17.91
C GLU A 152 -7.71 2.17 18.30
N ARG A 153 -7.59 3.11 17.35
CA ARG A 153 -7.98 4.51 17.57
C ARG A 153 -9.48 4.62 17.83
N PHE A 154 -10.29 3.95 17.01
CA PHE A 154 -11.74 3.93 17.15
C PHE A 154 -12.17 3.27 18.47
N ALA A 155 -11.58 2.15 18.84
CA ALA A 155 -11.86 1.49 20.11
C ALA A 155 -11.50 2.37 21.31
N LYS A 156 -10.35 3.06 21.24
CA LYS A 156 -9.93 4.04 22.25
C LYS A 156 -10.90 5.22 22.34
N GLU A 157 -11.41 5.72 21.21
CA GLU A 157 -12.42 6.78 21.16
C GLU A 157 -13.77 6.32 21.76
N MET A 158 -14.11 5.04 21.60
CA MET A 158 -15.33 4.44 22.16
C MET A 158 -15.17 4.00 23.63
N GLY A 159 -14.01 4.21 24.25
CA GLY A 159 -13.74 3.79 25.63
C GLY A 159 -13.69 2.28 25.82
N MET A 160 -13.47 1.51 24.74
CA MET A 160 -13.31 0.06 24.80
C MET A 160 -11.84 -0.27 25.04
N ASP A 161 -11.53 -0.87 26.18
CA ASP A 161 -10.19 -1.33 26.52
C ASP A 161 -9.91 -2.69 25.85
N LEU A 162 -9.48 -2.67 24.59
CA LEU A 162 -9.15 -3.89 23.84
C LEU A 162 -8.00 -4.70 24.46
N THR A 163 -7.24 -4.11 25.38
CA THR A 163 -6.10 -4.76 26.04
C THR A 163 -6.52 -5.78 27.08
N GLU A 164 -7.74 -5.71 27.63
CA GLU A 164 -8.21 -6.66 28.65
C GLU A 164 -8.84 -7.94 28.06
N ASP A 165 -9.46 -7.86 26.87
CA ASP A 165 -10.28 -8.98 26.35
C ASP A 165 -9.58 -9.92 25.35
N PHE A 166 -8.39 -9.56 24.84
CA PHE A 166 -7.64 -10.43 23.91
C PHE A 166 -6.22 -10.71 24.41
N PRO A 167 -6.04 -11.67 25.36
CA PRO A 167 -4.72 -12.22 25.59
C PRO A 167 -4.17 -12.73 24.27
N ALA A 168 -2.89 -12.46 24.02
CA ALA A 168 -2.13 -12.67 22.77
C ALA A 168 -2.01 -14.15 22.31
N THR A 169 -3.02 -14.98 22.54
CA THR A 169 -3.14 -16.34 22.05
C THR A 169 -3.60 -16.37 20.59
N SER A 170 -2.59 -16.36 19.72
CA SER A 170 -2.55 -17.13 18.48
C SER A 170 -3.59 -16.86 17.38
N LEU A 171 -3.25 -15.90 16.50
CA LEU A 171 -3.73 -15.85 15.10
C LEU A 171 -3.33 -17.09 14.25
N SER A 172 -2.67 -18.09 14.85
CA SER A 172 -2.46 -19.43 14.27
C SER A 172 -3.70 -20.33 14.37
N SER A 173 -4.68 -20.00 15.23
CA SER A 173 -5.85 -20.86 15.48
C SER A 173 -7.10 -20.51 14.64
N ALA A 174 -7.17 -19.30 14.07
CA ALA A 174 -8.36 -18.85 13.34
C ALA A 174 -8.57 -19.56 11.99
N THR A 175 -7.53 -20.14 11.39
CA THR A 175 -7.69 -20.96 10.16
C THR A 175 -8.05 -22.43 10.43
N ARG A 176 -8.16 -22.87 11.69
CA ARG A 176 -8.52 -24.27 12.01
C ARG A 176 -9.90 -24.46 12.62
N ILE A 177 -10.49 -23.46 13.26
CA ILE A 177 -11.79 -23.64 13.93
C ILE A 177 -12.97 -23.41 12.98
N ASP A 178 -12.85 -22.53 11.98
CA ASP A 178 -13.96 -22.27 11.05
C ASP A 178 -14.11 -23.30 9.91
N LEU A 179 -13.14 -24.22 9.71
CA LEU A 179 -13.28 -25.27 8.70
C LEU A 179 -14.11 -26.47 9.20
N ASP A 180 -14.24 -26.68 10.52
CA ASP A 180 -15.07 -27.74 11.09
C ASP A 180 -16.52 -27.29 11.38
N LEU A 181 -16.81 -25.99 11.37
CA LEU A 181 -18.16 -25.45 11.55
C LEU A 181 -18.97 -25.32 10.24
N MET A 182 -18.36 -25.46 9.06
CA MET A 182 -19.07 -25.40 7.77
C MET A 182 -19.71 -26.73 7.33
N ALA A 183 -19.67 -27.79 8.16
CA ALA A 183 -20.24 -29.09 7.80
C ALA A 183 -21.72 -29.29 8.19
N GLN A 184 -22.37 -28.35 8.90
CA GLN A 184 -23.78 -28.49 9.30
C GLN A 184 -24.55 -27.16 9.32
N GLU A 185 -24.95 -26.66 8.15
CA GLU A 185 -26.16 -25.83 8.06
C GLU A 185 -27.15 -26.47 7.08
N PRO A 186 -28.38 -26.82 7.51
CA PRO A 186 -29.45 -27.23 6.61
C PRO A 186 -29.97 -26.02 5.80
N PRO A 187 -30.48 -26.24 4.58
CA PRO A 187 -30.91 -25.17 3.69
C PRO A 187 -32.21 -24.53 4.20
N ALA A 188 -32.12 -23.29 4.71
CA ALA A 188 -33.28 -22.50 5.10
C ALA A 188 -33.41 -21.21 4.26
N ALA A 189 -34.37 -21.28 3.34
CA ALA A 189 -35.34 -20.24 3.00
C ALA A 189 -34.85 -18.85 2.53
N SER A 190 -35.13 -18.62 1.24
CA SER A 190 -35.37 -17.34 0.56
C SER A 190 -35.95 -16.19 1.40
N MET A 191 -35.32 -15.01 1.35
CA MET A 191 -35.88 -13.66 1.60
C MET A 191 -34.75 -12.64 1.31
N THR A 192 -34.84 -11.49 0.65
CA THR A 192 -35.94 -10.74 0.01
C THR A 192 -35.28 -9.76 -0.98
N LYS A 193 -35.85 -9.59 -2.17
CA LYS A 193 -35.48 -8.55 -3.15
C LYS A 193 -35.53 -7.16 -2.51
N CYS A 194 -34.39 -6.48 -2.41
CA CYS A 194 -34.38 -5.05 -2.15
C CYS A 194 -34.81 -4.31 -3.44
N LYS A 195 -36.07 -3.86 -3.46
CA LYS A 195 -36.60 -2.94 -4.46
C LYS A 195 -35.93 -1.58 -4.24
N VAL A 196 -35.08 -1.17 -5.18
CA VAL A 196 -34.60 0.21 -5.27
C VAL A 196 -35.77 1.07 -5.74
N ASN A 197 -36.33 1.87 -4.83
CA ASN A 197 -37.30 2.92 -5.18
C ASN A 197 -36.58 3.98 -6.02
N ARG A 198 -37.01 4.10 -7.28
CA ARG A 198 -36.64 5.18 -8.18
C ARG A 198 -37.69 6.27 -7.97
N GLY A 199 -37.40 7.20 -7.06
CA GLY A 199 -38.19 8.41 -6.86
C GLY A 199 -37.73 9.49 -7.82
N ASP A 200 -38.67 9.91 -8.67
CA ASP A 200 -39.03 11.29 -8.97
C ASP A 200 -37.91 12.32 -9.20
N PHE A 201 -37.72 12.65 -10.48
CA PHE A 201 -37.46 14.02 -10.93
C PHE A 201 -38.29 14.24 -12.20
N ASP A 202 -39.37 14.99 -12.04
CA ASP A 202 -39.92 15.85 -13.10
C ASP A 202 -38.94 17.01 -13.38
#